data_AF-A0A1Q7C5T4-F1
#
_entry.id   AF-A0A1Q7C5T4-F1
#
_cell.length_a   1.000
_cell.length_b   1.000
_cell.length_c   1.000
_cell.angle_alpha   90.00
_cell.angle_beta   90.00
_cell.angle_gamma   90.00
#
_symmetry.space_group_name_H-M   'P 1'
#
loop_
_entity.id
_entity.type
_entity.pdbx_description
1 polymer ?
#
loop_
_entity_poly.entity_id
_entity_poly.type
_entity_poly.pdbx_seq_one_letter_code
_entity_poly.pdbx_strand_id
1 'polypeptide(L)'
;MVTIHDVRALALTLPRSYEALVGGRVKFRVGRIVYLAFSRDETVMGFAFPKEERDWLIGGSPDKFMQPIASDLRYNWVLARLAALDKKEMHELVIDAWRMVVPKSLAETTDPTR
;
A
#
# COMPACT_ATOMS: atom_id res chain seq x y z
N MET A 1 -14.40 -7.67 6.01
CA MET A 1 -14.13 -6.45 5.24
C MET A 1 -12.90 -5.79 5.84
N VAL A 2 -11.88 -5.50 5.04
CA VAL A 2 -10.69 -4.77 5.51
C VAL A 2 -11.04 -3.29 5.69
N THR A 3 -10.51 -2.68 6.74
CA THR A 3 -10.62 -1.25 7.02
C THR A 3 -9.24 -0.61 7.13
N ILE A 4 -9.19 0.72 7.15
CA ILE A 4 -7.94 1.44 7.44
C ILE A 4 -7.36 1.07 8.82
N HIS A 5 -8.19 0.68 9.79
CA HIS A 5 -7.71 0.27 11.11
C HIS A 5 -6.90 -1.02 11.03
N ASP A 6 -7.32 -1.98 10.20
CA ASP A 6 -6.54 -3.21 9.97
C ASP A 6 -5.19 -2.88 9.31
N VAL A 7 -5.18 -2.00 8.31
CA VAL A 7 -3.94 -1.58 7.64
C VAL A 7 -3.02 -0.81 8.59
N ARG A 8 -3.56 0.11 9.39
CA ARG A 8 -2.82 0.89 10.39
C ARG A 8 -2.20 -0.04 11.45
N ALA A 9 -2.95 -1.04 11.90
CA ALA A 9 -2.47 -2.01 12.88
C ALA A 9 -1.23 -2.78 12.37
N LEU A 10 -1.16 -3.10 11.09
CA LEU A 10 0.03 -3.70 10.48
C LEU A 10 1.11 -2.65 10.17
N ALA A 11 0.77 -1.57 9.46
CA ALA A 11 1.73 -0.62 8.94
C ALA A 11 2.57 0.05 10.04
N LEU A 12 2.01 0.22 11.25
CA LEU A 12 2.73 0.79 12.40
C LEU A 12 3.69 -0.20 13.08
N THR A 13 3.60 -1.51 12.82
CA THR A 13 4.60 -2.48 13.32
C THR A 13 5.83 -2.56 12.42
N LEU A 14 5.73 -2.07 11.18
CA LEU A 14 6.82 -2.13 10.21
C LEU A 14 7.94 -1.14 10.57
N PRO A 15 9.21 -1.58 10.59
CA PRO A 15 10.32 -0.71 10.93
C PRO A 15 10.38 0.55 10.07
N ARG A 16 10.60 1.70 10.74
CA ARG A 16 10.71 3.04 10.14
C ARG A 16 9.44 3.54 9.45
N SER A 17 8.35 2.78 9.52
CA SER A 17 7.04 3.25 9.06
C SER A 17 6.45 4.22 10.07
N TYR A 18 5.80 5.26 9.56
CA TYR A 18 5.04 6.19 10.38
C TYR A 18 3.85 6.76 9.59
N GLU A 19 2.81 7.14 10.33
CA GLU A 19 1.61 7.77 9.78
C GLU A 19 1.79 9.28 9.65
N ALA A 20 1.29 9.85 8.56
CA ALA A 20 1.23 11.29 8.32
C ALA A 20 -0.13 11.69 7.74
N LEU A 21 -0.71 12.76 8.26
CA LEU A 21 -1.93 13.36 7.72
C LEU A 21 -1.56 14.54 6.80
N VAL A 22 -1.87 14.43 5.51
CA VAL A 22 -1.55 15.49 4.52
C VAL A 22 -2.80 15.83 3.71
N GLY A 23 -3.27 17.07 3.81
CA GLY A 23 -4.45 17.53 3.07
C GLY A 23 -5.72 16.74 3.39
N GLY A 24 -5.87 16.28 4.63
CA GLY A 24 -6.99 15.45 5.09
C GLY A 24 -6.95 14.00 4.60
N ARG A 25 -5.79 13.49 4.18
CA ARG A 25 -5.58 12.10 3.77
C ARG A 25 -4.53 11.43 4.62
N VAL A 26 -4.82 10.23 5.10
CA VAL A 26 -3.87 9.38 5.81
C VAL A 26 -2.84 8.83 4.83
N LYS A 27 -1.57 8.86 5.21
CA LYS A 27 -0.45 8.31 4.45
C LYS A 27 0.51 7.58 5.38
N PHE A 28 1.11 6.50 4.90
CA PHE A 28 2.23 5.83 5.57
C PHE A 28 3.51 6.04 4.78
N ARG A 29 4.59 6.31 5.53
CA ARG A 29 5.86 6.77 4.98
C ARG A 29 7.03 6.05 5.61
N VAL A 30 8.10 5.92 4.83
CA VAL A 30 9.45 5.64 5.34
C VAL A 30 10.36 6.78 4.90
N GLY A 31 10.97 7.48 5.87
CA GLY A 31 11.70 8.71 5.59
C GLY A 31 10.81 9.72 4.85
N ARG A 32 11.15 10.06 3.60
CA ARG A 32 10.35 10.98 2.76
C ARG A 32 9.41 10.27 1.79
N ILE A 33 9.56 8.96 1.61
CA ILE A 33 8.86 8.16 0.62
C ILE A 33 7.49 7.75 1.17
N VAL A 34 6.44 7.99 0.39
CA VAL A 34 5.08 7.50 0.70
C VAL A 34 4.94 6.12 0.06
N TYR A 35 4.50 5.13 0.83
CA TYR A 35 4.27 3.78 0.31
C TYR A 35 2.83 3.32 0.45
N LEU A 36 2.03 3.95 1.32
CA LEU A 36 0.56 3.84 1.34
C LEU A 36 -0.08 5.23 1.43
N ALA A 37 -1.24 5.40 0.81
CA ALA A 37 -2.09 6.57 0.97
C ALA A 37 -3.56 6.19 0.86
N PHE A 38 -4.43 6.89 1.59
CA PHE A 38 -5.87 6.61 1.58
C PHE A 38 -6.67 7.74 0.92
N SER A 39 -7.79 7.38 0.31
CA SER A 39 -8.83 8.34 -0.06
C SER A 39 -9.38 9.04 1.19
N ARG A 40 -10.07 10.18 1.00
CA ARG A 40 -10.59 10.97 2.13
C ARG A 40 -11.67 10.24 2.93
N ASP A 41 -12.43 9.38 2.27
CA ASP A 41 -13.43 8.49 2.85
C ASP A 41 -12.83 7.17 3.32
N GLU A 42 -11.51 6.99 3.21
CA GLU A 42 -10.75 5.83 3.70
C GLU A 42 -11.16 4.49 3.07
N THR A 43 -11.90 4.50 1.96
CA THR A 43 -12.37 3.28 1.29
C THR A 43 -11.40 2.71 0.26
N VAL A 44 -10.49 3.56 -0.26
CA VAL A 44 -9.49 3.21 -1.27
C VAL A 44 -8.09 3.41 -0.71
N MET A 45 -7.25 2.38 -0.86
CA MET A 45 -5.84 2.41 -0.52
C MET A 45 -5.01 2.47 -1.80
N GLY A 46 -4.23 3.52 -1.96
CA GLY A 46 -3.10 3.53 -2.87
C GLY A 46 -1.87 2.93 -2.21
N PHE A 47 -1.12 2.12 -2.94
CA PHE A 47 0.10 1.48 -2.44
C PHE A 47 1.20 1.45 -3.51
N ALA A 48 2.45 1.40 -3.05
CA ALA A 48 3.60 1.26 -3.92
C ALA A 48 3.56 -0.09 -4.65
N PHE A 49 3.67 -0.06 -5.98
CA PHE A 49 3.60 -1.26 -6.82
C PHE A 49 4.33 -1.02 -8.16
N PRO A 50 5.06 -1.99 -8.74
CA PRO A 50 5.76 -1.80 -10.02
C PRO A 50 4.80 -1.34 -11.12
N LYS A 51 5.07 -0.18 -11.74
CA LYS A 51 4.15 0.38 -12.74
C LYS A 51 4.02 -0.51 -13.99
N GLU A 52 5.06 -1.28 -14.30
CA GLU A 52 5.15 -2.21 -15.43
C GLU A 52 4.20 -3.40 -15.27
N GLU A 53 3.89 -3.79 -14.03
CA GLU A 53 3.01 -4.92 -13.71
C GLU A 53 1.57 -4.49 -13.42
N ARG A 54 1.32 -3.18 -13.31
CA ARG A 54 0.05 -2.61 -12.85
C ARG A 54 -1.13 -3.08 -13.70
N ASP A 55 -0.99 -3.04 -15.02
CA ASP A 55 -2.08 -3.40 -15.93
C ASP A 55 -2.45 -4.88 -15.83
N TRP A 56 -1.45 -5.74 -15.57
CA TRP A 56 -1.67 -7.16 -15.32
C TRP A 56 -2.43 -7.39 -14.00
N LEU A 57 -2.01 -6.74 -12.91
CA LEU A 57 -2.69 -6.84 -11.61
C LEU A 57 -4.16 -6.39 -11.72
N ILE A 58 -4.41 -5.27 -12.38
CA ILE A 58 -5.78 -4.75 -12.58
C ILE A 58 -6.58 -5.69 -13.47
N GLY A 59 -6.01 -6.19 -14.57
CA GLY A 59 -6.69 -7.11 -15.47
C GLY A 59 -7.09 -8.44 -14.80
N GLY A 60 -6.28 -8.93 -13.86
CA GLY A 60 -6.56 -10.16 -13.11
C GLY A 60 -7.63 -10.01 -12.02
N SER A 61 -7.81 -8.82 -11.45
CA SER A 61 -8.82 -8.57 -10.41
C SER A 61 -9.34 -7.12 -10.44
N PRO A 62 -10.10 -6.75 -11.48
CA PRO A 62 -10.56 -5.36 -11.70
C PRO A 62 -11.62 -4.89 -10.69
N ASP A 63 -12.25 -5.82 -9.97
CA ASP A 63 -13.14 -5.54 -8.85
C ASP A 63 -12.35 -5.03 -7.62
N LYS A 64 -11.10 -5.46 -7.48
CA LYS A 64 -10.20 -5.10 -6.37
C LYS A 64 -9.33 -3.90 -6.70
N PHE A 65 -8.70 -3.91 -7.86
CA PHE A 65 -7.64 -2.96 -8.23
C PHE A 65 -8.10 -1.97 -9.30
N MET A 66 -7.54 -0.76 -9.25
CA MET A 66 -7.86 0.29 -10.21
C MET A 66 -6.65 1.15 -10.54
N GLN A 67 -6.71 1.78 -11.72
CA GLN A 67 -5.69 2.73 -12.16
C GLN A 67 -5.64 3.93 -11.22
N PRO A 68 -4.44 4.47 -10.90
CA PRO A 68 -4.36 5.77 -10.30
C PRO A 68 -4.74 6.87 -11.31
N ILE A 69 -4.87 8.10 -10.83
CA ILE A 69 -5.13 9.25 -11.71
C ILE A 69 -4.00 9.46 -12.71
N ALA A 70 -4.29 10.14 -13.83
CA ALA A 70 -3.33 10.32 -14.93
C ALA A 70 -1.97 10.88 -14.50
N SER A 71 -1.94 11.85 -13.56
CA SER A 71 -0.70 12.44 -13.05
C SER A 71 0.17 11.46 -12.26
N ASP A 72 -0.44 10.43 -11.69
CA ASP A 72 0.21 9.45 -10.83
C ASP A 72 0.68 8.21 -11.60
N LEU A 73 0.26 8.05 -12.87
CA LEU A 73 0.63 6.90 -13.71
C LEU A 73 2.15 6.74 -13.88
N ARG A 74 2.91 7.84 -13.78
CA ARG A 74 4.38 7.85 -13.87
C ARG A 74 5.10 7.19 -12.69
N TYR A 75 4.42 7.01 -11.55
CA TYR A 75 4.99 6.44 -10.33
C TYR A 75 4.74 4.94 -10.22
N ASN A 76 5.53 4.27 -9.38
CA ASN A 76 5.27 2.90 -8.94
C ASN A 76 4.14 2.88 -7.92
N TRP A 77 2.90 2.87 -8.40
CA TRP A 77 1.71 3.07 -7.59
C TRP A 77 0.49 2.35 -8.17
N VAL A 78 -0.42 1.83 -7.35
CA VAL A 78 -1.73 1.34 -7.80
C VAL A 78 -2.75 1.51 -6.67
N LEU A 79 -4.04 1.42 -6.98
CA LEU A 79 -5.12 1.60 -6.01
C LEU A 79 -5.87 0.29 -5.80
N ALA A 80 -6.30 0.03 -4.57
CA ALA A 80 -7.16 -1.09 -4.18
C ALA A 80 -8.39 -0.61 -3.39
N ARG A 81 -9.53 -1.27 -3.61
CA ARG A 81 -10.74 -1.11 -2.79
C ARG A 81 -10.60 -1.97 -1.53
N LEU A 82 -10.53 -1.34 -0.36
CA LEU A 82 -10.36 -2.09 0.89
C LEU A 82 -11.49 -3.10 1.12
N ALA A 83 -12.71 -2.77 0.73
CA ALA A 83 -13.85 -3.65 0.92
C ALA A 83 -13.77 -4.97 0.13
N ALA A 84 -12.98 -5.01 -0.95
CA ALA A 84 -12.81 -6.17 -1.82
C ALA A 84 -11.60 -7.05 -1.45
N LEU A 85 -10.79 -6.61 -0.47
CA LEU A 85 -9.64 -7.35 0.03
C LEU A 85 -10.02 -8.22 1.23
N ASP A 86 -9.40 -9.39 1.32
CA ASP A 86 -9.29 -10.11 2.58
C ASP A 86 -8.04 -9.66 3.38
N LYS A 87 -7.91 -10.15 4.63
CA LYS A 87 -6.81 -9.76 5.52
C LYS A 87 -5.44 -10.26 5.04
N LYS A 88 -5.40 -11.43 4.41
CA LYS A 88 -4.15 -12.01 3.92
C LYS A 88 -3.65 -11.19 2.73
N GLU A 89 -4.52 -10.91 1.78
CA GLU A 89 -4.21 -10.04 0.64
C GLU A 89 -3.77 -8.65 1.11
N MET A 90 -4.48 -8.05 2.06
CA MET A 90 -4.08 -6.76 2.62
C MET A 90 -2.68 -6.81 3.24
N HIS A 91 -2.35 -7.85 4.01
CA HIS A 91 -1.03 -8.00 4.60
C HIS A 91 0.08 -8.09 3.54
N GLU A 92 -0.11 -8.93 2.52
CA GLU A 92 0.84 -9.10 1.43
C GLU A 92 1.09 -7.76 0.71
N LEU A 93 0.02 -7.06 0.31
CA LEU A 93 0.13 -5.76 -0.37
C LEU A 93 0.85 -4.71 0.49
N VAL A 94 0.55 -4.63 1.78
CA VAL A 94 1.17 -3.65 2.69
C VAL A 94 2.64 -3.95 2.92
N ILE A 95 3.00 -5.22 3.11
CA ILE A 95 4.39 -5.64 3.31
C ILE A 95 5.20 -5.42 2.03
N ASP A 96 4.69 -5.82 0.88
CA ASP A 96 5.41 -5.69 -0.39
C ASP A 96 5.57 -4.22 -0.80
N ALA A 97 4.55 -3.39 -0.60
CA ALA A 97 4.67 -1.94 -0.80
C ALA A 97 5.73 -1.32 0.13
N TRP A 98 5.82 -1.75 1.39
CA TRP A 98 6.86 -1.31 2.32
C TRP A 98 8.26 -1.78 1.88
N ARG A 99 8.40 -3.03 1.43
CA ARG A 99 9.67 -3.59 0.91
C ARG A 99 10.23 -2.79 -0.26
N MET A 100 9.36 -2.22 -1.10
CA MET A 100 9.78 -1.36 -2.22
C MET A 100 10.47 -0.05 -1.77
N VAL A 101 10.25 0.39 -0.54
CA VAL A 101 10.71 1.71 -0.06
C VAL A 101 11.75 1.63 1.06
N VAL A 102 12.21 0.43 1.42
CA VAL A 102 13.23 0.20 2.45
C VAL A 102 14.47 -0.49 1.89
N PRO A 103 15.63 -0.39 2.57
CA PRO A 103 16.79 -1.21 2.22
C PRO A 103 16.50 -2.71 2.32
N LYS A 104 17.06 -3.52 1.41
CA LYS A 104 16.86 -4.98 1.37
C LYS A 104 17.16 -5.68 2.69
N SER A 105 18.23 -5.28 3.39
CA SER A 105 18.59 -5.85 4.69
C SER A 105 17.51 -5.66 5.76
N LEU A 106 16.75 -4.57 5.70
CA LEU A 106 15.65 -4.32 6.63
C LEU A 106 14.42 -5.18 6.27
N ALA A 107 14.15 -5.31 4.97
CA ALA A 107 13.07 -6.16 4.46
C ALA A 107 13.26 -7.64 4.87
N GLU A 108 14.49 -8.16 4.77
CA GLU A 108 14.82 -9.54 5.13
C GLU A 108 14.68 -9.85 6.63
N THR A 109 14.93 -8.86 7.49
CA THR A 109 14.87 -9.03 8.97
C THR A 109 13.43 -9.04 9.50
N THR A 110 12.49 -8.45 8.75
CA THR A 110 11.11 -8.21 9.19
C THR A 110 10.16 -9.31 8.72
N ASP A 111 10.61 -10.25 7.90
CA ASP A 111 9.77 -11.31 7.34
C ASP A 111 9.36 -12.30 8.45
N PRO A 112 8.07 -12.35 8.86
CA PRO A 112 7.61 -13.28 9.90
C PRO A 112 7.55 -14.73 9.39
N THR A 113 7.87 -14.97 8.12
CA THR A 113 7.83 -16.28 7.46
C THR A 113 9.13 -17.08 7.60
N ARG A 114 10.03 -16.68 8.51
CA ARG A 114 11.30 -17.38 8.79
C ARG A 114 11.35 -17.92 10.21
#